data_AF-A0AA39ITR6-F1
#
_entry.id   AF-A0AA39ITR6-F1
#
_cell.length_a   1.000
_cell.length_b   1.000
_cell.length_c   1.000
_cell.angle_alpha   90.00
_cell.angle_beta   90.00
_cell.angle_gamma   90.00
#
_symmetry.space_group_name_H-M   'P 1'
#
loop_
_entity.id
_entity.type
_entity.pdbx_description
1 polymer ?
#
loop_
_entity_poly.entity_id
_entity_poly.type
_entity_poly.pdbx_seq_one_letter_code
_entity_poly.pdbx_strand_id
1 'polypeptide(L)'
;GQCLRETWQDFFACREAKNVLRREKESEQSRQAQLQREEHARQFKMPGSKGALVFAWTQDEDKGYLIRKHVVRGQVEDVWGEYQDTQRRYDGFHNEWDLNWEFDPNA
;
A
#
# COMPACT_ATOMS: atom_id res chain seq x y z
N GLY A 1 -7.48 -4.65 6.95
CA GLY A 1 -8.01 -3.32 7.27
C GLY A 1 -7.28 -2.78 8.48
N GLN A 2 -7.32 -1.47 8.66
CA GLN A 2 -6.78 -0.76 9.82
C GLN A 2 -7.65 -0.97 11.07
N CYS A 3 -7.05 -1.05 12.25
CA CYS A 3 -7.76 -1.10 13.54
C CYS A 3 -8.24 0.30 13.99
N LEU A 4 -9.22 0.36 14.90
CA LEU A 4 -9.72 1.63 15.42
C LEU A 4 -8.59 2.41 16.13
N ARG A 5 -8.38 3.68 15.76
CA ARG A 5 -7.30 4.55 16.28
C ARG A 5 -5.88 4.05 16.03
N GLU A 6 -5.70 3.04 15.19
CA GLU A 6 -4.36 2.60 14.78
C GLU A 6 -3.73 3.66 13.89
N THR A 7 -2.49 4.07 14.17
CA THR A 7 -1.77 4.98 13.27
C THR A 7 -1.31 4.23 12.02
N TRP A 8 -0.92 4.95 10.97
CA TRP A 8 -0.35 4.25 9.80
C TRP A 8 0.95 3.54 10.19
N GLN A 9 1.75 4.13 11.07
CA GLN A 9 2.98 3.53 11.60
C GLN A 9 2.69 2.18 12.26
N ASP A 10 1.70 2.12 13.15
CA ASP A 10 1.29 0.89 13.83
C ASP A 10 0.77 -0.15 12.84
N PHE A 11 -0.03 0.27 11.85
CA PHE A 11 -0.53 -0.61 10.80
C PHE A 11 0.62 -1.26 10.03
N PHE A 12 1.60 -0.48 9.58
CA PHE A 12 2.73 -1.03 8.82
C PHE A 12 3.66 -1.87 9.69
N ALA A 13 3.86 -1.52 10.97
CA ALA A 13 4.61 -2.37 11.90
C ALA A 13 3.93 -3.73 12.10
N CYS A 14 2.61 -3.73 12.33
CA CYS A 14 1.81 -4.96 12.41
C CYS A 14 1.82 -5.76 11.11
N ARG A 15 1.78 -5.06 9.96
CA ARG A 15 1.81 -5.67 8.63
C ARG A 15 3.15 -6.34 8.36
N GLU A 16 4.26 -5.68 8.67
CA GLU A 16 5.60 -6.22 8.49
C GLU A 16 5.83 -7.46 9.35
N ALA A 17 5.41 -7.43 10.63
CA ALA A 17 5.50 -8.60 11.50
C ALA A 17 4.73 -9.81 10.91
N LYS A 18 3.56 -9.59 10.31
CA LYS A 18 2.80 -10.65 9.62
C LYS A 18 3.49 -11.11 8.33
N ASN A 19 4.10 -10.20 7.59
CA ASN A 19 4.82 -10.50 6.36
C ASN A 19 6.07 -11.35 6.63
N VAL A 20 6.81 -11.07 7.72
CA VAL A 20 7.95 -11.90 8.17
C VAL A 20 7.49 -13.35 8.41
N LEU A 21 6.42 -13.55 9.20
CA LEU A 21 5.87 -14.88 9.46
C LEU A 21 5.35 -15.57 8.18
N ARG A 22 4.85 -14.79 7.22
CA ARG A 22 4.39 -15.31 5.93
C ARG A 22 5.55 -15.80 5.08
N ARG A 23 6.65 -15.04 5.05
CA ARG A 23 7.87 -15.37 4.31
C ARG A 23 8.50 -16.67 4.79
N GLU A 24 8.43 -16.96 6.08
CA GLU A 24 8.90 -18.24 6.66
C GLU A 24 8.11 -19.45 6.16
N LYS A 25 6.83 -19.26 5.81
CA LYS A 25 5.90 -20.32 5.45
C LYS A 25 5.56 -20.36 3.96
N GLU A 26 6.07 -19.42 3.17
CA GLU A 26 5.73 -19.33 1.76
C GLU A 26 6.39 -20.45 0.95
N SER A 27 5.68 -20.93 -0.07
CA SER A 27 6.28 -21.80 -1.07
C SER A 27 7.21 -21.02 -1.99
N GLU A 28 8.18 -21.70 -2.60
CA GLU A 28 9.06 -21.07 -3.60
C GLU A 28 8.26 -20.48 -4.78
N GLN A 29 7.17 -21.13 -5.20
CA GLN A 29 6.30 -20.57 -6.24
C GLN A 29 5.64 -19.26 -5.80
N SER A 30 5.17 -19.18 -4.56
CA SER A 30 4.59 -17.96 -3.99
C SER A 30 5.62 -16.83 -3.88
N ARG A 31 6.85 -17.17 -3.49
CA ARG A 31 7.98 -16.24 -3.44
C ARG A 31 8.28 -15.66 -4.82
N GLN A 32 8.40 -16.51 -5.84
CA GLN A 32 8.65 -16.06 -7.21
C GLN A 32 7.53 -15.16 -7.73
N ALA A 33 6.27 -15.49 -7.46
CA ALA A 33 5.14 -14.66 -7.82
C ALA A 33 5.12 -13.30 -7.08
N GLN A 34 5.61 -13.24 -5.84
CA GLN A 34 5.82 -11.99 -5.13
C GLN A 34 6.94 -11.16 -5.74
N LEU A 35 8.11 -11.75 -6.01
CA LEU A 35 9.24 -11.05 -6.61
C LEU A 35 8.89 -10.47 -7.99
N GLN A 36 8.15 -11.22 -8.81
CA GLN A 36 7.64 -10.73 -10.10
C GLN A 36 6.70 -9.53 -9.94
N ARG A 37 5.82 -9.57 -8.92
CA ARG A 37 4.92 -8.45 -8.60
C ARG A 37 5.70 -7.21 -8.17
N GLU A 38 6.69 -7.36 -7.29
CA GLU A 38 7.55 -6.26 -6.81
C GLU A 38 8.38 -5.65 -7.95
N GLU A 39 8.93 -6.49 -8.83
CA GLU A 39 9.67 -6.02 -10.01
C GLU A 39 8.75 -5.26 -10.98
N HIS A 40 7.56 -5.81 -11.26
CA HIS A 40 6.59 -5.15 -12.12
C HIS A 40 6.10 -3.83 -11.52
N ALA A 41 5.87 -3.76 -10.21
CA ALA A 41 5.50 -2.53 -9.52
C ALA A 41 6.61 -1.46 -9.55
N ARG A 42 7.89 -1.89 -9.51
CA ARG A 42 9.03 -0.99 -9.67
C ARG A 42 9.11 -0.40 -11.07
N GLN A 43 8.81 -1.19 -12.10
CA GLN A 43 8.86 -0.79 -13.51
C GLN A 43 7.62 0.02 -13.93
N PHE A 44 6.43 -0.43 -13.52
CA PHE A 44 5.13 0.13 -13.87
C PHE A 44 4.47 0.63 -12.59
N LYS A 45 4.68 1.93 -12.30
CA LYS A 45 4.31 2.54 -11.02
C LYS A 45 2.79 2.49 -10.79
N MET A 46 1.98 2.91 -11.76
CA MET A 46 0.51 2.94 -11.62
C MET A 46 -0.11 1.58 -12.00
N PRO A 47 -0.98 1.00 -11.15
CA PRO A 47 -1.67 -0.25 -11.48
C PRO A 47 -2.79 -0.02 -12.50
N GLY A 48 -2.88 -0.92 -13.49
CA GLY A 48 -4.01 -0.96 -14.42
C GLY A 48 -5.30 -1.53 -13.82
N SER A 49 -6.35 -1.68 -14.64
CA SER A 49 -7.70 -2.11 -14.22
C SER A 49 -7.77 -3.47 -13.50
N LYS A 50 -6.87 -4.40 -13.84
CA LYS A 50 -6.72 -5.72 -13.19
C LYS A 50 -5.49 -5.80 -12.26
N GLY A 51 -4.84 -4.68 -12.00
CA GLY A 51 -3.60 -4.59 -11.23
C GLY A 51 -3.80 -4.61 -9.72
N ALA A 52 -2.76 -4.23 -8.99
CA ALA A 52 -2.77 -4.06 -7.54
C ALA A 52 -3.94 -3.18 -7.06
N LEU A 53 -4.47 -3.45 -5.86
CA LEU A 53 -5.44 -2.55 -5.23
C LEU A 53 -4.71 -1.30 -4.75
N VAL A 54 -5.41 -0.17 -4.68
CA VAL A 54 -4.84 1.10 -4.22
C VAL A 54 -5.61 1.57 -3.00
N PHE A 55 -4.88 2.00 -1.99
CA PHE A 55 -5.40 2.57 -0.77
C PHE A 55 -4.79 3.95 -0.54
N ALA A 56 -5.61 4.91 -0.13
CA ALA A 56 -5.16 6.24 0.26
C ALA A 56 -5.35 6.42 1.76
N TRP A 57 -4.34 6.97 2.43
CA TRP A 57 -4.41 7.37 3.82
C TRP A 57 -4.91 8.81 3.89
N THR A 58 -6.17 8.99 4.26
CA THR A 58 -6.82 10.32 4.30
C THR A 58 -7.06 10.74 5.74
N GLN A 59 -6.86 12.01 6.06
CA GLN A 59 -7.25 12.57 7.35
C GLN A 59 -8.78 12.47 7.51
N ASP A 60 -9.21 12.00 8.67
CA ASP A 60 -10.60 12.07 9.09
C ASP A 60 -10.72 13.28 10.02
N GLU A 61 -11.47 14.29 9.57
CA GLU A 61 -11.62 15.60 10.24
C GLU A 61 -12.13 15.44 11.68
N ASP A 62 -12.89 14.38 11.98
CA ASP A 62 -13.48 14.15 13.29
C ASP A 62 -12.55 13.35 14.24
N LYS A 63 -11.56 12.65 13.70
CA LYS A 63 -10.82 11.62 14.45
C LYS A 63 -9.36 11.95 14.74
N GLY A 64 -8.78 12.93 14.03
CA GLY A 64 -7.41 13.37 14.26
C GLY A 64 -6.32 12.33 13.91
N TYR A 65 -6.67 11.26 13.18
CA TYR A 65 -5.73 10.28 12.65
C TYR A 65 -6.08 9.91 11.20
N LEU A 66 -5.09 9.43 10.43
CA LEU A 66 -5.29 9.01 9.04
C LEU A 66 -6.06 7.69 8.97
N ILE A 67 -7.00 7.61 8.04
CA ILE A 67 -7.76 6.40 7.74
C ILE A 67 -7.34 5.84 6.38
N ARG A 68 -7.04 4.54 6.35
CA ARG A 68 -6.75 3.81 5.11
C ARG A 68 -8.06 3.47 4.37
N LYS A 69 -8.32 4.15 3.25
CA LYS A 69 -9.50 3.94 2.41
C LYS A 69 -9.12 3.27 1.09
N HIS A 70 -9.94 2.32 0.64
CA HIS A 70 -9.79 1.72 -0.68
C HIS A 70 -10.19 2.74 -1.76
N VAL A 71 -9.30 2.94 -2.74
CA VAL A 71 -9.57 3.78 -3.91
C VAL A 71 -10.22 2.90 -4.97
N VAL A 72 -11.43 3.26 -5.39
CA VAL A 72 -12.13 2.52 -6.44
C VAL A 72 -11.42 2.68 -7.77
N ARG A 73 -11.49 1.65 -8.62
CA ARG A 73 -10.70 1.57 -9.87
C ARG A 73 -10.78 2.80 -10.77
N GLY A 74 -11.97 3.37 -10.93
CA GLY A 74 -12.19 4.54 -11.77
C GLY A 74 -11.59 5.85 -11.25
N GLN A 75 -11.16 5.88 -9.99
CA GLN A 75 -10.53 7.04 -9.35
C GLN A 75 -9.03 6.86 -9.12
N VAL A 76 -8.48 5.68 -9.47
CA VAL A 76 -7.07 5.38 -9.21
C VAL A 76 -6.18 6.37 -9.94
N GLU A 77 -6.45 6.69 -11.22
CA GLU A 77 -5.61 7.61 -11.99
C GLU A 77 -5.57 9.02 -11.37
N ASP A 78 -6.74 9.56 -11.01
CA ASP A 78 -6.86 10.87 -10.37
C ASP A 78 -6.13 10.91 -9.03
N VAL A 79 -6.47 9.99 -8.11
CA VAL A 79 -5.88 9.95 -6.77
C VAL A 79 -4.39 9.63 -6.85
N TRP A 80 -3.96 8.77 -7.76
CA TRP A 80 -2.55 8.43 -7.92
C TRP A 80 -1.72 9.65 -8.27
N GLY A 81 -2.21 10.53 -9.16
CA GLY A 81 -1.54 11.75 -9.58
C GLY A 81 -1.30 12.78 -8.47
N GLU A 82 -2.04 12.69 -7.36
CA GLU A 82 -1.90 13.59 -6.20
C GLU A 82 -0.67 13.30 -5.32
N TYR A 83 -0.04 12.13 -5.48
CA TYR A 83 1.09 11.69 -4.64
C TYR A 83 2.38 11.63 -5.44
N GLN A 84 3.51 11.97 -4.83
CA GLN A 84 4.83 11.72 -5.42
C GLN A 84 5.24 10.27 -5.26
N ASP A 85 6.24 9.81 -6.02
CA ASP A 85 6.72 8.43 -5.93
C ASP A 85 7.22 8.05 -4.53
N THR A 86 7.81 8.99 -3.80
CA THR A 86 8.26 8.80 -2.41
C THR A 86 7.10 8.69 -1.42
N GLN A 87 5.91 9.12 -1.81
CA GLN A 87 4.66 9.04 -1.05
C GLN A 87 3.83 7.80 -1.38
N ARG A 88 4.38 6.86 -2.15
CA ARG A 88 3.73 5.61 -2.58
C ARG A 88 4.53 4.41 -2.08
N ARG A 89 3.86 3.44 -1.46
CA ARG A 89 4.48 2.18 -1.00
C ARG A 89 3.75 0.97 -1.56
N TYR A 90 4.50 0.02 -2.10
CA TYR A 90 3.95 -1.23 -2.63
C TYR A 90 4.16 -2.39 -1.66
N ASP A 91 3.12 -3.20 -1.44
CA ASP A 91 3.13 -4.44 -0.67
C ASP A 91 2.99 -5.64 -1.64
N GLY A 92 4.13 -6.27 -1.94
CA GLY A 92 4.21 -7.44 -2.82
C GLY A 92 3.53 -8.68 -2.26
N PHE A 93 3.34 -8.81 -0.94
CA PHE A 93 2.63 -9.94 -0.37
C PHE A 93 1.14 -9.87 -0.70
N HIS A 94 0.56 -8.67 -0.61
CA HIS A 94 -0.88 -8.46 -0.77
C HIS A 94 -1.28 -7.93 -2.15
N ASN A 95 -0.32 -7.54 -2.99
CA ASN A 95 -0.57 -6.86 -4.25
C ASN A 95 -1.34 -5.55 -4.05
N GLU A 96 -0.86 -4.70 -3.15
CA GLU A 96 -1.53 -3.46 -2.76
C GLU A 96 -0.56 -2.28 -2.82
N TRP A 97 -1.06 -1.10 -3.16
CA TRP A 97 -0.39 0.17 -3.00
C TRP A 97 -1.02 0.97 -1.88
N ASP A 98 -0.19 1.67 -1.12
CA ASP A 98 -0.56 2.62 -0.11
C ASP A 98 -0.02 4.01 -0.49
N LEU A 99 -0.92 4.97 -0.60
CA LEU A 99 -0.65 6.39 -0.90
C LEU A 99 -0.78 7.19 0.40
N ASN A 100 0.28 7.88 0.82
CA ASN A 100 0.27 8.65 2.05
C ASN A 100 1.28 9.81 1.99
N TRP A 101 0.81 11.04 2.15
CA TRP A 101 1.66 12.24 2.17
C TRP A 101 2.66 12.24 3.32
N GLU A 102 2.36 11.56 4.43
CA GLU A 102 3.27 11.48 5.59
C GLU A 102 4.49 10.57 5.35
N PHE A 103 4.50 9.79 4.26
CA PHE A 103 5.68 8.99 3.91
C PHE A 103 6.87 9.86 3.48
N ASP A 104 6.57 10.99 2.84
CA ASP A 104 7.54 12.02 2.49
C ASP A 104 6.83 13.38 2.48
N PRO A 105 6.78 14.09 3.63
CA PRO A 105 6.10 15.38 3.74
C PRO A 105 6.72 16.50 2.92
N ASN A 106 7.91 16.28 2.33
CA ASN A 106 8.68 17.31 1.59
C ASN A 106 8.75 17.02 0.09
N ALA A 107 7.96 16.07 -0.42
CA ALA A 107 8.02 15.59 -1.80
C ALA A 107 7.58 16.64 -2.83
#